data_AF-A0A4R2JLY4-F1
#
_entry.id   AF-A0A4R2JLY4-F1
#
_cell.length_a   1.000
_cell.length_b   1.000
_cell.length_c   1.000
_cell.angle_alpha   90.00
_cell.angle_beta   90.00
_cell.angle_gamma   90.00
#
_symmetry.space_group_name_H-M   'P 1'
#
loop_
_entity.id
_entity.type
_entity.pdbx_description
1 polymer ?
#
loop_
_entity_poly.entity_id
_entity_poly.type
_entity_poly.pdbx_seq_one_letter_code
_entity_poly.pdbx_strand_id
1 'polypeptide(L)'
;MRIDRLEPCMPTGRAFDRRDVPHGDPVAFVMSTHDRDDTPAEWPCRGSALVALPAPVVARFAPGGSTVEHDTDSSCRLTLGAWSWAGLAGLLLTFDADITGIEPAELRQALRSLRTRIDEGLMRTM
;
A
#
# COMPACT_ATOMS: atom_id res chain seq x y z
N MET A 1 -18.04 -4.96 -17.67
CA MET A 1 -19.11 -5.75 -17.01
C MET A 1 -20.28 -5.89 -17.99
N ARG A 2 -20.83 -7.09 -18.20
CA ARG A 2 -21.97 -7.33 -19.12
C ARG A 2 -23.28 -7.30 -18.33
N ILE A 3 -24.14 -6.33 -18.60
CA ILE A 3 -25.39 -6.10 -17.85
C ILE A 3 -26.39 -7.24 -18.02
N ASP A 4 -26.38 -7.91 -19.18
CA ASP A 4 -27.25 -9.04 -19.51
C ASP A 4 -26.97 -10.33 -18.71
N ARG A 5 -25.96 -10.31 -17.83
CA ARG A 5 -25.55 -11.47 -17.02
C ARG A 5 -25.72 -11.25 -15.52
N LEU A 6 -26.36 -10.17 -15.12
CA LEU A 6 -26.67 -9.91 -13.71
C LEU A 6 -27.95 -10.65 -13.33
N GLU A 7 -27.85 -11.61 -12.41
CA GLU A 7 -29.00 -12.11 -11.66
C GLU A 7 -29.15 -11.26 -10.39
N PRO A 8 -30.20 -10.43 -10.27
CA PRO A 8 -30.36 -9.56 -9.11
C PRO A 8 -30.66 -10.38 -7.86
N CYS A 9 -29.80 -10.26 -6.85
CA CYS A 9 -29.99 -10.89 -5.54
C CYS A 9 -31.14 -10.23 -4.73
N MET A 10 -31.58 -9.04 -5.13
CA MET A 10 -32.63 -8.24 -4.49
C MET A 10 -33.56 -7.64 -5.55
N PRO A 11 -34.83 -7.32 -5.21
CA PRO A 11 -35.74 -6.62 -6.10
C PRO A 11 -35.10 -5.32 -6.63
N THR A 12 -34.94 -5.24 -7.95
CA THR A 12 -34.55 -4.00 -8.61
C THR A 12 -35.74 -3.03 -8.55
N GLY A 13 -35.55 -1.85 -7.96
CA GLY A 13 -36.61 -0.84 -7.82
C GLY A 13 -36.87 -0.32 -6.40
N ARG A 14 -36.19 -0.86 -5.37
CA ARG A 14 -36.13 -0.14 -4.09
C ARG A 14 -35.36 1.16 -4.28
N ALA A 15 -35.97 2.27 -3.91
CA ALA A 15 -35.27 3.55 -3.85
C ALA A 15 -34.10 3.42 -2.86
N PHE A 16 -32.99 4.05 -3.20
CA PHE A 16 -31.89 4.22 -2.25
C PHE A 16 -32.36 5.17 -1.15
N ASP A 17 -32.43 4.68 0.08
CA ASP A 17 -32.68 5.54 1.23
C ASP A 17 -31.38 6.27 1.57
N ARG A 18 -31.32 7.56 1.23
CA ARG A 18 -30.09 8.34 1.33
C ARG A 18 -29.79 8.57 2.81
N ARG A 19 -28.76 7.91 3.32
CA ARG A 19 -28.22 8.18 4.65
C ARG A 19 -27.73 9.62 4.75
N ASP A 20 -28.10 10.30 5.82
CA ASP A 20 -27.56 11.62 6.16
C ASP A 20 -26.04 11.56 6.35
N VAL A 21 -25.36 12.62 5.93
CA VAL A 21 -23.93 12.77 6.16
C VAL A 21 -23.71 12.97 7.66
N PRO A 22 -22.88 12.13 8.32
CA PRO A 22 -22.58 12.32 9.73
C PRO A 22 -22.06 13.73 9.99
N HIS A 23 -22.62 14.41 10.99
CA HIS A 23 -22.32 15.80 11.35
C HIS A 23 -22.67 16.85 10.28
N GLY A 24 -23.40 16.48 9.21
CA GLY A 24 -23.94 17.41 8.22
C GLY A 24 -22.91 18.07 7.29
N ASP A 25 -21.63 17.76 7.43
CA ASP A 25 -20.54 18.30 6.62
C ASP A 25 -19.85 17.15 5.87
N PRO A 26 -20.05 17.03 4.54
CA PRO A 26 -19.40 16.02 3.73
C PRO A 26 -17.88 16.14 3.81
N VAL A 27 -17.34 17.36 3.83
CA VAL A 27 -15.90 17.61 3.87
C VAL A 27 -15.36 17.16 5.22
N ALA A 28 -15.92 17.61 6.34
CA ALA A 28 -15.47 17.14 7.65
C ALA A 28 -15.66 15.63 7.82
N PHE A 29 -16.75 15.04 7.29
CA PHE A 29 -16.95 13.59 7.33
C PHE A 29 -15.87 12.84 6.53
N VAL A 30 -15.52 13.31 5.33
CA VAL A 30 -14.40 12.77 4.55
C VAL A 30 -13.09 12.85 5.34
N MET A 31 -12.81 14.00 5.96
CA MET A 31 -11.54 14.28 6.62
C MET A 31 -11.42 13.60 8.00
N SER A 32 -12.54 13.29 8.66
CA SER A 32 -12.59 12.61 9.98
C SER A 32 -12.80 11.10 9.88
N THR A 33 -13.30 10.61 8.75
CA THR A 33 -13.29 9.19 8.44
C THR A 33 -11.85 8.80 8.19
N HIS A 34 -11.26 8.03 9.10
CA HIS A 34 -9.84 7.65 9.14
C HIS A 34 -9.38 6.74 7.98
N ASP A 35 -9.92 6.89 6.77
CA ASP A 35 -9.60 5.99 5.66
C ASP A 35 -9.86 6.62 4.28
N ARG A 36 -9.15 7.70 3.97
CA ARG A 36 -8.96 8.20 2.60
C ARG A 36 -7.59 8.88 2.45
N ASP A 37 -6.62 8.03 2.14
CA ASP A 37 -5.48 8.12 1.19
C ASP A 37 -4.96 9.46 0.60
N ASP A 38 -5.41 10.65 1.02
CA ASP A 38 -5.02 11.94 0.40
C ASP A 38 -4.54 13.02 1.39
N THR A 39 -4.60 12.76 2.69
CA THR A 39 -3.89 13.53 3.72
C THR A 39 -2.63 12.73 4.09
N PRO A 40 -1.47 13.32 4.46
CA PRO A 40 -0.40 12.57 5.11
C PRO A 40 -0.89 12.08 6.48
N ALA A 41 -1.76 11.08 6.47
CA ALA A 41 -2.09 10.28 7.62
C ALA A 41 -0.76 9.70 8.10
N GLU A 42 -0.52 9.81 9.41
CA GLU A 42 0.63 9.18 10.03
C GLU A 42 0.45 7.67 9.89
N TRP A 43 1.00 7.10 8.81
CA TRP A 43 0.96 5.67 8.57
C TRP A 43 1.52 4.95 9.80
N PRO A 44 0.80 3.99 10.38
CA PRO A 44 1.25 3.32 11.61
C PRO A 44 2.55 2.53 11.39
N CYS A 45 2.87 2.21 10.13
CA CYS A 45 4.16 1.69 9.73
C CYS A 45 4.72 2.58 8.62
N ARG A 46 5.82 3.28 8.91
CA ARG A 46 6.59 4.05 7.92
C ARG A 46 8.02 3.54 7.89
N GLY A 47 8.57 3.38 6.69
CA GLY A 47 9.90 2.82 6.51
C GLY A 47 10.49 3.21 5.16
N SER A 48 11.79 3.00 5.02
CA SER A 48 12.52 3.28 3.79
C SER A 48 13.53 2.19 3.46
N ALA A 49 13.90 2.14 2.18
CA ALA A 49 15.00 1.32 1.70
C ALA A 49 15.67 2.03 0.52
N LEU A 50 16.95 1.73 0.29
CA LEU A 50 17.59 1.96 -1.00
C LEU A 50 17.13 0.88 -1.97
N VAL A 51 16.61 1.28 -3.12
CA VAL A 51 16.17 0.41 -4.20
C VAL A 51 17.17 0.56 -5.35
N ALA A 52 17.67 -0.54 -5.88
CA ALA A 52 18.61 -0.57 -7.01
C ALA A 52 17.92 -0.27 -8.36
N LEU A 53 17.19 0.85 -8.42
CA LEU A 53 16.54 1.39 -9.62
C LEU A 53 16.70 2.91 -9.68
N PRO A 54 16.73 3.52 -10.88
CA PRO A 54 16.74 4.97 -11.03
C PRO A 54 15.49 5.62 -10.41
N ALA A 55 15.67 6.77 -9.74
CA ALA A 55 14.57 7.50 -9.11
C ALA A 55 13.36 7.78 -10.03
N PRO A 56 13.53 8.15 -11.33
CA PRO A 56 12.38 8.38 -12.22
C PRO A 56 11.55 7.12 -12.49
N VAL A 57 12.18 5.93 -12.46
CA VAL A 57 11.48 4.66 -12.62
C VAL A 57 10.67 4.37 -11.37
N VAL A 58 11.28 4.47 -10.19
CA VAL A 58 10.61 4.21 -8.91
C VAL A 58 9.46 5.19 -8.67
N ALA A 59 9.67 6.48 -8.92
CA ALA A 59 8.66 7.53 -8.75
C ALA A 59 7.41 7.32 -9.62
N ARG A 60 7.55 6.67 -10.79
CA ARG A 60 6.41 6.36 -11.67
C ARG A 60 5.45 5.33 -11.07
N PHE A 61 5.94 4.44 -10.21
CA PHE A 61 5.17 3.32 -9.67
C PHE A 61 4.94 3.42 -8.15
N ALA A 62 5.60 4.37 -7.48
CA ALA A 62 5.41 4.58 -6.05
C ALA A 62 3.95 4.99 -5.73
N PRO A 63 3.32 4.39 -4.72
CA PRO A 63 1.95 4.73 -4.33
C PRO A 63 1.84 6.16 -3.77
N GLY A 64 0.62 6.67 -3.66
CA GLY A 64 0.35 7.98 -3.02
C GLY A 64 0.98 8.08 -1.63
N GLY A 65 1.47 9.27 -1.26
CA GLY A 65 2.12 9.51 0.03
C GLY A 65 3.55 8.97 0.17
N SER A 66 4.14 8.44 -0.90
CA SER A 66 5.54 8.00 -0.94
C SER A 66 6.52 9.16 -1.16
N THR A 67 7.78 8.97 -0.76
CA THR A 67 8.88 9.88 -1.11
C THR A 67 9.97 9.10 -1.82
N VAL A 68 10.45 9.62 -2.95
CA VAL A 68 11.57 9.06 -3.71
C VAL A 68 12.69 10.09 -3.76
N GLU A 69 13.83 9.75 -3.17
CA GLU A 69 15.01 10.61 -3.10
C GLU A 69 16.11 10.00 -3.96
N HIS A 70 16.70 10.80 -4.85
CA HIS A 70 17.82 10.36 -5.68
C HIS A 70 19.02 9.98 -4.80
N ASP A 71 19.63 8.83 -5.08
CA ASP A 71 20.87 8.37 -4.43
C ASP A 71 22.00 8.32 -5.47
N THR A 72 21.82 7.55 -6.54
CA THR A 72 22.70 7.52 -7.72
C THR A 72 21.89 7.43 -9.02
N ASP A 73 22.57 7.44 -10.17
CA ASP A 73 21.92 7.24 -11.48
C ASP A 73 21.16 5.89 -11.58
N SER A 74 21.52 4.91 -10.74
CA SER A 74 20.93 3.57 -10.72
C SER A 74 20.31 3.18 -9.38
N SER A 75 20.20 4.10 -8.41
CA SER A 75 19.58 3.83 -7.11
C SER A 75 18.84 5.03 -6.56
N CYS A 76 17.84 4.77 -5.72
CA CYS A 76 17.14 5.80 -4.99
C CYS A 76 16.71 5.31 -3.61
N ARG A 77 16.51 6.24 -2.68
CA ARG A 77 15.81 5.96 -1.43
C ARG A 77 14.32 6.08 -1.64
N LEU A 78 13.59 5.02 -1.35
CA LEU A 78 12.14 4.98 -1.36
C LEU A 78 11.63 4.93 0.07
N THR A 79 10.80 5.90 0.46
CA THR A 79 10.09 5.94 1.74
C THR A 79 8.60 5.71 1.50
N LEU A 80 8.03 4.72 2.19
CA LEU A 80 6.63 4.31 2.09
C LEU A 80 5.98 4.30 3.46
N GLY A 81 4.66 4.43 3.46
CA GLY A 81 3.79 4.15 4.60
C GLY A 81 2.81 3.02 4.29
N ALA A 82 2.41 2.26 5.30
CA ALA A 82 1.38 1.24 5.19
C ALA A 82 0.70 0.98 6.54
N TRP A 83 -0.42 0.25 6.50
CA TRP A 83 -1.16 -0.20 7.69
C TRP A 83 -0.49 -1.35 8.46
N SER A 84 0.54 -1.98 7.88
CA SER A 84 1.32 -3.03 8.55
C SER A 84 2.73 -3.15 7.97
N TRP A 85 3.68 -3.64 8.78
CA TRP A 85 5.05 -3.90 8.32
C TRP A 85 5.12 -4.94 7.20
N ALA A 86 4.24 -5.94 7.21
CA ALA A 86 4.18 -6.94 6.14
C ALA A 86 3.66 -6.34 4.82
N GLY A 87 2.67 -5.44 4.89
CA GLY A 87 2.20 -4.69 3.72
C GLY A 87 3.27 -3.77 3.15
N LEU A 88 3.99 -3.04 4.01
CA LEU A 88 5.12 -2.19 3.60
C LEU A 88 6.21 -3.01 2.92
N ALA A 89 6.61 -4.14 3.53
CA ALA A 89 7.58 -5.06 2.96
C ALA A 89 7.12 -5.60 1.59
N GLY A 90 5.85 -5.96 1.45
CA GLY A 90 5.26 -6.38 0.17
C GLY A 90 5.37 -5.30 -0.91
N LEU A 91 4.99 -4.05 -0.59
CA LEU A 91 5.10 -2.91 -1.52
C LEU A 91 6.55 -2.63 -1.94
N LEU A 92 7.52 -2.80 -1.06
CA LEU A 92 8.94 -2.68 -1.45
C LEU A 92 9.34 -3.80 -2.42
N LEU A 93 8.90 -5.02 -2.19
CA LEU A 93 9.23 -6.17 -3.03
C LEU A 93 8.58 -6.09 -4.44
N THR A 94 7.49 -5.34 -4.63
CA THR A 94 6.87 -5.20 -5.97
C THR A 94 7.74 -4.46 -6.98
N PHE A 95 8.79 -3.78 -6.53
CA PHE A 95 9.76 -3.13 -7.42
C PHE A 95 10.73 -4.11 -8.08
N ASP A 96 10.77 -5.38 -7.66
CA ASP A 96 11.60 -6.44 -8.25
C ASP A 96 13.07 -6.03 -8.44
N ALA A 97 13.65 -5.46 -7.39
CA ALA A 97 15.01 -4.96 -7.38
C ALA A 97 15.67 -5.24 -6.03
N ASP A 98 17.01 -5.25 -6.03
CA ASP A 98 17.78 -5.36 -4.79
C ASP A 98 17.46 -4.18 -3.87
N ILE A 99 17.19 -4.51 -2.60
CA ILE A 99 16.92 -3.53 -1.55
C ILE A 99 17.97 -3.59 -0.44
N THR A 100 18.50 -2.42 -0.08
CA THR A 100 19.48 -2.26 1.00
C THR A 100 19.11 -1.07 1.89
N GLY A 101 19.88 -0.78 2.94
CA GLY A 101 19.64 0.38 3.80
C GLY A 101 18.23 0.44 4.40
N ILE A 102 17.68 -0.73 4.76
CA ILE A 102 16.29 -0.90 5.17
C ILE A 102 16.10 -0.41 6.62
N GLU A 103 15.18 0.53 6.80
CA GLU A 103 14.80 1.08 8.10
C GLU A 103 13.28 1.22 8.22
N PRO A 104 12.69 1.09 9.42
CA PRO A 104 13.34 0.75 10.69
C PRO A 104 13.56 -0.76 10.88
N ALA A 105 13.93 -1.18 12.09
CA ALA A 105 14.25 -2.59 12.40
C ALA A 105 13.05 -3.54 12.23
N GLU A 106 11.85 -3.03 12.47
CA GLU A 106 10.57 -3.71 12.34
C GLU A 106 10.32 -4.10 10.89
N LEU A 107 10.66 -3.23 9.94
CA LEU A 107 10.58 -3.52 8.51
C LEU A 107 11.56 -4.63 8.12
N ARG A 108 12.80 -4.57 8.61
CA ARG A 108 13.78 -5.66 8.41
C ARG A 108 13.27 -6.98 8.97
N GLN A 109 12.62 -6.95 10.12
CA GLN A 109 12.04 -8.14 10.74
C GLN A 109 10.88 -8.70 9.90
N ALA A 110 10.00 -7.84 9.38
CA ALA A 110 8.90 -8.26 8.51
C ALA A 110 9.40 -8.93 7.22
N LEU A 111 10.44 -8.39 6.58
CA LEU A 111 11.08 -9.02 5.41
C LEU A 111 11.68 -10.39 5.74
N ARG A 112 12.35 -10.54 6.91
CA ARG A 112 12.85 -11.84 7.37
C ARG A 112 11.73 -12.84 7.58
N SER A 113 10.65 -12.44 8.24
CA SER A 113 9.48 -13.30 8.45
C SER A 113 8.79 -13.69 7.14
N LEU A 114 8.69 -12.77 6.17
CA LEU A 114 8.18 -13.06 4.84
C LEU A 114 9.03 -14.13 4.14
N ARG A 115 10.35 -13.94 4.11
CA ARG A 115 11.29 -14.89 3.53
C ARG A 115 11.12 -16.29 4.13
N THR A 116 11.14 -16.41 5.47
CA THR A 116 10.97 -17.70 6.14
C THR A 116 9.68 -18.42 5.72
N ARG A 117 8.54 -17.72 5.69
CA ARG A 117 7.26 -18.33 5.29
C ARG A 117 7.25 -18.76 3.82
N ILE A 118 7.89 -17.98 2.94
CA ILE A 118 8.00 -18.30 1.52
C ILE A 118 8.87 -19.55 1.34
N ASP A 119 10.04 -19.60 1.99
CA ASP A 119 10.95 -20.74 1.94
C ASP A 119 10.25 -22.03 2.42
N GLU A 120 9.54 -21.96 3.56
CA GLU A 120 8.75 -23.08 4.08
C GLU A 120 7.65 -23.53 3.10
N GLY A 121 6.94 -22.58 2.47
CA GLY A 121 5.90 -22.89 1.48
C GLY A 121 6.45 -23.58 0.24
N LEU A 122 7.59 -23.11 -0.28
CA LEU A 122 8.27 -23.71 -1.43
C LEU A 122 8.75 -25.13 -1.11
N MET A 123 9.29 -25.37 0.09
CA MET A 123 9.74 -26.71 0.52
C MET A 123 8.58 -27.71 0.67
N ARG A 124 7.39 -27.27 1.08
CA ARG A 124 6.20 -28.15 1.23
C ARG A 124 5.59 -28.61 -0.09
N THR A 125 6.06 -28.04 -1.21
CA THR A 125 5.55 -28.34 -2.55
C THR A 125 6.49 -29.30 -3.32
N MET A 126 7.50 -29.86 -2.65
CA MET A 126 8.33 -30.98 -3.13
C MET A 126 7.91 -32.29 -2.46
#